data_AF-A0A844SSN7-F1
#
_entry.id   AF-A0A844SSN7-F1
#
_cell.length_a   1.000
_cell.length_b   1.000
_cell.length_c   1.000
_cell.angle_alpha   90.00
_cell.angle_beta   90.00
_cell.angle_gamma   90.00
#
_symmetry.space_group_name_H-M   'P 1'
#
loop_
_entity.id
_entity.type
_entity.pdbx_description
1 polymer ?
#
loop_
_entity_poly.entity_id
_entity_poly.type
_entity_poly.pdbx_seq_one_letter_code
_entity_poly.pdbx_strand_id
1 'polypeptide(L)'
;MLGELVEVMGLIESVLIASAERVDPVASKRIRNATAGSQGQLWANAIKGRVTDAQIAATVPQAEQELRQLAEDRNDFIHALFENDYVERGYMEPGIQTTSATRSKTGVTRPTTDLERIRGRAEAVFCLIDQIARSVR
;
A
#
# COMPACT_ATOMS: atom_id res chain seq x y z
N MET A 1 7.59 -11.94 -6.22
CA MET A 1 6.16 -11.62 -6.03
C MET A 1 5.83 -10.87 -4.74
N LEU A 2 5.83 -11.49 -3.54
CA LEU A 2 5.51 -10.71 -2.32
C LEU A 2 6.58 -9.67 -1.97
N GLY A 3 7.86 -10.01 -2.16
CA GLY A 3 8.97 -9.04 -2.04
C GLY A 3 8.77 -7.83 -2.94
N GLU A 4 8.46 -8.05 -4.22
CA GLU A 4 8.13 -6.97 -5.18
C GLU A 4 6.91 -6.15 -4.75
N LEU A 5 5.86 -6.77 -4.22
CA LEU A 5 4.70 -6.03 -3.69
C LEU A 5 5.11 -5.13 -2.52
N VAL A 6 5.96 -5.62 -1.61
CA VAL A 6 6.50 -4.82 -0.50
C VAL A 6 7.38 -3.69 -1.02
N GLU A 7 8.18 -3.91 -2.05
CA GLU A 7 8.99 -2.88 -2.70
C GLU A 7 8.13 -1.78 -3.34
N VAL A 8 7.11 -2.15 -4.12
CA VAL A 8 6.18 -1.18 -4.72
C VAL A 8 5.45 -0.37 -3.64
N MET A 9 5.03 -1.01 -2.55
CA MET A 9 4.44 -0.30 -1.41
C MET A 9 5.42 0.67 -0.74
N GLY A 10 6.69 0.30 -0.61
CA GLY A 10 7.73 1.20 -0.10
C GLY A 10 7.99 2.41 -1.01
N LEU A 11 7.88 2.22 -2.33
CA LEU A 11 7.95 3.33 -3.31
C LEU A 11 6.74 4.25 -3.18
N ILE A 12 5.54 3.70 -3.06
CA ILE A 12 4.32 4.47 -2.80
C ILE A 12 4.49 5.32 -1.54
N GLU A 13 4.88 4.69 -0.41
CA GLU A 13 5.09 5.38 0.86
C GLU A 13 6.08 6.55 0.71
N SER A 14 7.19 6.32 0.01
CA SER A 14 8.20 7.35 -0.24
C SER A 14 7.62 8.55 -0.99
N VAL A 15 6.76 8.32 -1.99
CA VAL A 15 6.09 9.40 -2.74
C VAL A 15 5.05 10.13 -1.88
N LEU A 16 4.28 9.42 -1.04
CA LEU A 16 3.33 10.03 -0.12
C LEU A 16 4.03 10.99 0.85
N ILE A 17 5.12 10.53 1.48
CA ILE A 17 5.91 11.33 2.43
C ILE A 17 6.53 12.54 1.75
N ALA A 18 7.17 12.35 0.59
CA ALA A 18 7.85 13.42 -0.12
C ALA A 18 6.87 14.48 -0.66
N SER A 19 5.69 14.07 -1.15
CA SER A 19 4.67 15.01 -1.62
C SER A 19 4.00 15.78 -0.48
N ALA A 20 3.72 15.12 0.65
CA ALA A 20 3.21 15.78 1.84
C ALA A 20 4.23 16.76 2.41
N GLU A 21 5.53 16.42 2.43
CA GLU A 21 6.59 17.28 2.99
C GLU A 21 6.67 18.65 2.31
N ARG A 22 6.34 18.73 1.02
CA ARG A 22 6.33 19.99 0.25
C ARG A 22 5.29 20.99 0.75
N VAL A 23 4.16 20.52 1.31
CA VAL A 23 3.00 21.37 1.63
C VAL A 23 2.60 21.33 3.10
N ASP A 24 2.92 20.25 3.80
CA ASP A 24 2.69 20.03 5.22
C ASP A 24 3.76 19.07 5.82
N PRO A 25 4.90 19.62 6.28
CA PRO A 25 5.97 18.85 6.93
C PRO A 25 5.53 18.09 8.20
N VAL A 26 4.47 18.56 8.88
CA VAL A 26 3.94 17.89 10.08
C VAL A 26 3.17 16.65 9.67
N ALA A 27 2.35 16.73 8.61
CA ALA A 27 1.67 15.58 8.05
C ALA A 27 2.66 14.54 7.52
N SER A 28 3.75 14.94 6.86
CA SER A 28 4.80 14.02 6.41
C SER A 28 5.38 13.17 7.55
N LYS A 29 5.67 13.78 8.71
CA LYS A 29 6.10 13.05 9.92
C LYS A 29 5.04 12.10 10.44
N ARG A 30 3.76 12.48 10.38
CA ARG A 30 2.64 11.61 10.77
C ARG A 30 2.50 10.42 9.85
N ILE A 31 2.65 10.60 8.54
CA ILE A 31 2.60 9.52 7.54
C ILE A 31 3.72 8.51 7.78
N ARG A 32 4.95 8.98 8.03
CA ARG A 32 6.10 8.10 8.31
C ARG A 32 5.90 7.19 9.53
N ASN A 33 5.15 7.65 10.53
CA ASN A 33 4.88 6.89 11.75
C ASN A 33 3.55 6.12 11.71
N ALA A 34 2.80 6.26 10.62
CA ALA A 34 1.48 5.67 10.46
C ALA A 34 1.58 4.26 9.85
N THR A 35 0.62 3.40 10.19
CA THR A 35 0.49 2.11 9.51
C THR A 35 -0.04 2.31 8.10
N ALA A 36 0.32 1.43 7.16
CA ALA A 36 -0.05 1.54 5.73
C ALA A 36 -1.55 1.84 5.50
N GLY A 37 -2.45 1.26 6.30
CA GLY A 37 -3.90 1.50 6.19
C GLY A 37 -4.37 2.92 6.55
N SER A 38 -3.54 3.70 7.24
CA SER A 38 -3.84 5.09 7.65
C SER A 38 -3.01 6.14 6.90
N GLN A 39 -1.94 5.74 6.20
CA GLN A 39 -1.08 6.63 5.44
C GLN A 39 -1.82 7.35 4.31
N GLY A 40 -2.68 6.64 3.57
CA GLY A 40 -3.47 7.22 2.47
C GLY A 40 -4.37 8.38 2.94
N GLN A 41 -5.10 8.18 4.04
CA GLN A 41 -5.99 9.21 4.59
C GLN A 41 -5.22 10.43 5.10
N LEU A 42 -4.10 10.22 5.78
CA LEU A 42 -3.23 11.30 6.27
C LEU A 42 -2.66 12.11 5.11
N TRP A 43 -2.21 11.43 4.06
CA TRP A 43 -1.72 12.06 2.83
C TRP A 43 -2.81 12.84 2.11
N ALA A 44 -3.98 12.24 1.87
CA ALA A 44 -5.09 12.89 1.17
C ALA A 44 -5.53 14.17 1.88
N ASN A 45 -5.56 14.16 3.22
CA ASN A 45 -5.84 15.36 4.01
C ASN A 45 -4.74 16.42 3.90
N ALA A 46 -3.47 16.02 3.86
CA ALA A 46 -2.34 16.95 3.75
C ALA A 46 -2.32 17.70 2.42
N ILE A 47 -2.64 17.01 1.32
CA ILE A 47 -2.61 17.60 -0.03
C ILE A 47 -3.94 18.24 -0.45
N LYS A 48 -4.96 18.20 0.41
CA LYS A 48 -6.29 18.75 0.11
C LYS A 48 -6.21 20.24 -0.19
N GLY A 49 -6.70 20.64 -1.36
CA GLY A 49 -6.64 22.02 -1.83
C GLY A 49 -5.25 22.50 -2.25
N ARG A 50 -4.26 21.59 -2.32
CA ARG A 50 -2.88 21.85 -2.77
C ARG A 50 -2.57 21.26 -4.14
N VAL A 51 -3.52 20.55 -4.75
CA VAL A 51 -3.43 20.04 -6.11
C VAL A 51 -3.98 21.10 -7.06
N THR A 52 -3.13 21.62 -7.95
CA THR A 52 -3.51 22.76 -8.81
C THR A 52 -4.46 22.40 -9.94
N ASP A 53 -4.37 21.16 -10.44
CA ASP A 53 -5.23 20.65 -11.49
C ASP A 53 -6.51 20.04 -10.89
N ALA A 54 -7.67 20.58 -11.24
CA ALA A 54 -8.95 20.14 -10.71
C ALA A 54 -9.33 18.70 -11.10
N GLN A 55 -8.92 18.24 -12.29
CA GLN A 55 -9.15 16.86 -12.72
C GLN A 55 -8.30 15.89 -11.90
N ILE A 56 -7.04 16.26 -11.61
CA ILE A 56 -6.14 15.47 -10.76
C ILE A 56 -6.60 15.54 -9.30
N ALA A 57 -7.08 16.68 -8.81
CA ALA A 57 -7.62 16.81 -7.46
C ALA A 57 -8.82 15.88 -7.24
N ALA A 58 -9.64 15.64 -8.27
CA ALA A 58 -10.78 14.74 -8.21
C ALA A 58 -10.39 13.26 -8.07
N THR A 59 -9.16 12.87 -8.40
CA THR A 59 -8.68 11.48 -8.26
C THR A 59 -8.08 11.18 -6.89
N VAL A 60 -7.88 12.19 -6.02
CA VAL A 60 -7.33 12.01 -4.67
C VAL A 60 -8.16 11.03 -3.82
N PRO A 61 -9.51 11.12 -3.76
CA PRO A 61 -10.32 10.15 -2.99
C PRO A 61 -10.21 8.72 -3.52
N GLN A 62 -10.12 8.56 -4.85
CA GLN A 62 -9.90 7.25 -5.46
C GLN A 62 -8.55 6.67 -5.06
N ALA A 63 -7.49 7.48 -5.12
CA ALA A 63 -6.15 7.06 -4.74
C ALA A 63 -6.09 6.66 -3.25
N GLU A 64 -6.76 7.41 -2.37
CA GLU A 64 -6.89 7.07 -0.95
C GLU A 64 -7.56 5.70 -0.74
N GLN A 65 -8.69 5.46 -1.42
CA GLN A 65 -9.43 4.21 -1.33
C GLN A 65 -8.58 3.02 -1.80
N GLU A 66 -7.88 3.18 -2.92
CA GLU A 66 -7.00 2.14 -3.47
C GLU A 66 -5.83 1.82 -2.52
N LEU A 67 -5.20 2.84 -1.92
CA LEU A 67 -4.15 2.63 -0.93
C LEU A 67 -4.62 1.83 0.29
N ARG A 68 -5.83 2.14 0.77
CA ARG A 68 -6.43 1.41 1.90
C ARG A 68 -6.64 -0.06 1.56
N GLN A 69 -7.23 -0.33 0.39
CA GLN A 69 -7.48 -1.71 -0.05
C GLN A 69 -6.17 -2.46 -0.31
N LEU A 70 -5.15 -1.81 -0.86
CA LEU A 70 -3.82 -2.41 -1.06
C LEU A 70 -3.16 -2.78 0.28
N ALA A 71 -3.29 -1.92 1.29
CA ALA A 71 -2.79 -2.21 2.63
C ALA A 71 -3.53 -3.39 3.29
N GLU A 72 -4.85 -3.49 3.10
CA GLU A 72 -5.65 -4.63 3.55
C GLU A 72 -5.21 -5.92 2.83
N ASP A 73 -5.08 -5.89 1.50
CA ASP A 73 -4.63 -7.02 0.69
C ASP A 73 -3.23 -7.50 1.11
N ARG A 74 -2.26 -6.59 1.27
CA ARG A 74 -0.91 -6.93 1.76
C ARG A 74 -0.94 -7.55 3.15
N ASN A 75 -1.78 -7.02 4.05
CA ASN A 75 -1.91 -7.56 5.40
C ASN A 75 -2.51 -8.97 5.37
N ASP A 76 -3.49 -9.24 4.51
CA ASP A 76 -4.06 -10.59 4.35
C ASP A 76 -2.97 -11.61 3.98
N PHE A 77 -2.09 -11.27 3.03
CA PHE A 77 -0.96 -12.14 2.66
C PHE A 77 0.08 -12.30 3.76
N ILE A 78 0.43 -11.21 4.45
CA ILE A 78 1.45 -11.28 5.49
C ILE A 78 0.96 -12.00 6.74
N HIS A 79 -0.27 -11.76 7.18
CA HIS A 79 -0.86 -12.53 8.27
C HIS A 79 -0.94 -14.02 7.92
N ALA A 80 -1.34 -14.36 6.70
CA ALA A 80 -1.33 -15.75 6.25
C ALA A 80 0.06 -16.40 6.27
N LEU A 81 1.12 -15.65 5.97
CA LEU A 81 2.49 -16.16 6.08
C LEU A 81 2.91 -16.43 7.54
N PHE A 82 2.40 -15.66 8.50
CA PHE A 82 2.80 -15.76 9.92
C PHE A 82 1.87 -16.66 10.77
N GLU A 83 0.66 -17.00 10.31
CA GLU A 83 -0.36 -17.73 11.09
C GLU A 83 -0.39 -19.27 10.90
N ASN A 84 0.57 -19.84 10.16
CA ASN A 84 0.77 -21.28 9.89
C ASN A 84 -0.02 -21.88 8.71
N ASP A 85 0.52 -21.72 7.50
CA ASP A 85 0.81 -22.88 6.63
C ASP A 85 2.34 -23.06 6.46
N TYR A 86 3.07 -22.73 7.53
CA TYR A 86 4.50 -22.99 7.66
C TYR A 86 4.71 -23.96 8.81
N VAL A 87 5.39 -25.05 8.48
CA VAL A 87 6.02 -25.99 9.41
C VAL A 87 6.78 -25.19 10.48
N GLU A 88 6.69 -25.64 11.74
CA GLU A 88 7.36 -25.17 12.97
C GLU A 88 8.29 -23.94 12.85
N ARG A 89 8.09 -22.97 13.76
CA ARG A 89 8.98 -21.82 14.02
C ARG A 89 10.47 -22.12 13.78
N GLY A 90 10.94 -21.89 12.56
CA GLY A 90 12.34 -22.09 12.20
C GLY A 90 12.49 -22.26 10.70
N TYR A 91 13.01 -21.22 10.06
CA TYR A 91 13.59 -21.27 8.71
C TYR A 91 12.65 -21.74 7.58
N MET A 92 12.17 -20.79 6.77
CA MET A 92 11.83 -21.13 5.40
C MET A 92 13.12 -21.44 4.65
N GLU A 93 13.28 -22.67 4.18
CA GLU A 93 14.25 -22.96 3.12
C GLU A 93 13.86 -22.21 1.84
N PRO A 94 14.82 -21.68 1.07
CA PRO A 94 14.54 -21.08 -0.23
C PRO A 94 13.81 -22.08 -1.13
N GLY A 95 12.53 -21.82 -1.46
CA GLY A 95 11.78 -22.63 -2.43
C GLY A 95 10.35 -23.05 -2.02
N ILE A 96 9.94 -22.88 -0.76
CA ILE A 96 8.54 -23.14 -0.37
C ILE A 96 7.63 -22.02 -0.88
N GLN A 97 6.81 -22.33 -1.89
CA GLN A 97 5.72 -21.48 -2.38
C GLN A 97 4.40 -21.87 -1.69
N THR A 98 3.86 -20.99 -0.84
CA THR A 98 2.46 -21.11 -0.40
C THR A 98 1.53 -20.89 -1.59
N THR A 99 0.50 -21.73 -1.75
CA THR A 99 -0.46 -21.67 -2.88
C THR A 99 -1.69 -20.82 -2.57
N SER A 100 -1.90 -20.48 -1.29
CA SER A 100 -2.96 -19.59 -0.84
C SER A 100 -2.60 -18.91 0.50
N ALA A 101 -3.35 -17.88 0.85
CA ALA A 101 -3.23 -17.09 2.07
C ALA A 101 -4.61 -16.95 2.72
N THR A 102 -4.75 -17.32 3.99
CA THR A 102 -6.01 -17.16 4.75
C THR A 102 -5.88 -16.03 5.75
N ARG A 103 -6.80 -15.06 5.69
CA ARG A 103 -6.86 -13.97 6.67
C ARG A 103 -7.52 -14.44 7.96
N SER A 104 -6.82 -14.52 9.09
CA SER A 104 -7.41 -14.91 10.39
C SER A 104 -8.67 -14.16 10.76
N LYS A 105 -8.67 -12.83 10.60
CA LYS A 105 -9.75 -11.98 11.09
C LYS A 105 -11.10 -12.25 10.41
N THR A 106 -11.09 -12.72 9.16
CA THR A 106 -12.33 -12.97 8.39
C THR A 106 -12.46 -14.40 7.86
N GLY A 107 -11.43 -15.23 8.00
CA GLY A 107 -11.39 -16.59 7.45
C GLY A 107 -11.35 -16.66 5.93
N VAL A 108 -11.08 -15.55 5.24
CA VAL A 108 -11.09 -15.50 3.77
C VAL A 108 -9.77 -16.04 3.24
N THR A 109 -9.84 -17.09 2.41
CA THR A 109 -8.70 -17.67 1.70
C THR A 109 -8.55 -17.03 0.31
N ARG A 110 -7.34 -16.59 -0.02
CA ARG A 110 -6.97 -16.03 -1.33
C ARG A 110 -5.85 -16.84 -1.95
N PRO A 111 -5.94 -17.23 -3.23
CA PRO A 111 -4.84 -17.93 -3.89
C PRO A 111 -3.63 -17.02 -4.08
N THR A 112 -2.41 -17.54 -4.04
CA THR A 112 -1.19 -16.74 -4.29
C THR A 112 -1.07 -16.24 -5.74
N THR A 113 -1.87 -16.78 -6.66
CA THR A 113 -2.08 -16.20 -8.00
C THR A 113 -2.66 -14.79 -7.96
N ASP A 114 -3.34 -14.40 -6.87
CA ASP A 114 -3.80 -13.02 -6.68
C ASP A 114 -2.64 -12.04 -6.43
N LEU A 115 -1.45 -12.51 -6.03
CA LEU A 115 -0.29 -11.62 -5.78
C LEU A 115 0.14 -10.89 -7.04
N GLU A 116 0.12 -11.52 -8.21
CA GLU A 116 0.43 -10.88 -9.49
C GLU A 116 -0.57 -9.76 -9.80
N ARG A 117 -1.87 -10.06 -9.63
CA ARG A 117 -2.95 -9.09 -9.83
C ARG A 117 -2.84 -7.91 -8.86
N ILE A 118 -2.54 -8.17 -7.59
CA ILE A 118 -2.37 -7.14 -6.57
C ILE A 118 -1.11 -6.32 -6.83
N ARG A 119 -0.02 -6.93 -7.28
CA ARG A 119 1.19 -6.21 -7.69
C ARG A 119 0.92 -5.27 -8.87
N GLY A 120 0.27 -5.76 -9.93
CA GLY A 120 -0.10 -4.91 -11.08
C GLY A 120 -1.03 -3.76 -10.67
N ARG A 121 -1.92 -3.99 -9.72
CA ARG A 121 -2.75 -2.93 -9.13
C ARG A 121 -1.91 -1.95 -8.30
N ALA A 122 -0.94 -2.41 -7.52
CA ALA A 122 -0.02 -1.55 -6.77
C ALA A 122 0.78 -0.63 -7.71
N GLU A 123 1.26 -1.16 -8.84
CA GLU A 123 1.93 -0.37 -9.88
C GLU A 123 1.01 0.73 -10.46
N ALA A 124 -0.26 0.40 -10.75
CA ALA A 124 -1.24 1.39 -11.21
C ALA A 124 -1.51 2.48 -10.16
N VAL A 125 -1.62 2.10 -8.89
CA VAL A 125 -1.78 3.03 -7.76
C VAL A 125 -0.55 3.91 -7.61
N PHE A 126 0.66 3.36 -7.74
CA PHE A 126 1.90 4.12 -7.72
C PHE A 126 1.90 5.20 -8.81
N CYS A 127 1.56 4.85 -10.05
CA CYS A 127 1.49 5.81 -11.15
C CYS A 127 0.47 6.94 -10.87
N LEU A 128 -0.70 6.59 -10.32
CA LEU A 128 -1.71 7.58 -9.94
C LEU A 128 -1.20 8.53 -8.83
N ILE A 129 -0.58 7.98 -7.79
CA ILE A 129 -0.01 8.75 -6.68
C ILE A 129 1.13 9.65 -7.16
N ASP A 130 2.01 9.18 -8.04
CA ASP A 130 3.09 9.99 -8.61
C ASP A 130 2.54 11.15 -9.45
N GLN A 131 1.49 10.90 -10.26
CA GLN A 131 0.82 11.95 -11.02
C GLN A 131 0.23 13.03 -10.11
N ILE A 132 -0.44 12.63 -9.01
CA ILE A 132 -0.98 13.57 -8.03
C ILE A 132 0.16 14.33 -7.34
N ALA A 133 1.20 13.64 -6.88
CA ALA A 133 2.35 14.20 -6.17
C ALA A 133 3.11 15.26 -6.99
N ARG A 134 3.21 15.09 -8.30
CA ARG A 134 3.79 16.10 -9.22
C ARG A 134 2.93 17.35 -9.37
N SER A 135 1.65 17.26 -9.05
CA SER A 135 0.65 18.32 -9.19
C SER A 135 0.40 19.09 -7.88
N VAL A 136 1.06 18.70 -6.80
CA VAL A 136 1.00 19.37 -5.49
C VAL A 136 1.88 20.62 -5.49
N ARG A 137 1.33 21.77 -5.06
CA ARG A 137 2.02 23.06 -4.90
C ARG A 137 1.62 23.81 -3.64
#